data_AF-A0A0C1R3Y7-F1
#
_entry.id   AF-A0A0C1R3Y7-F1
#
_cell.length_a   1.000
_cell.length_b   1.000
_cell.length_c   1.000
_cell.angle_alpha   90.00
_cell.angle_beta   90.00
_cell.angle_gamma   90.00
#
_symmetry.space_group_name_H-M   'P 1'
#
loop_
_entity.id
_entity.type
_entity.pdbx_description
1 polymer ?
#
loop_
_entity_poly.entity_id
_entity_poly.type
_entity_poly.pdbx_seq_one_letter_code
_entity_poly.pdbx_strand_id
1 'polypeptide(L)'
;MYKRQDLCEENNDDFEEEEEVERYSLQSKLNKDITENIKLQEQLLEVFSEAYSLLDNSDKSKEAESNITFCLYRLEPYELIREKLVDLLYKLPWRSEAICYCLGRFKNDSVIVEELQNFINKHKVYSWHRANALWSLYQINGAEKTGFICREWLADTQLDWYARMIAARILGKLPGQHSYFMECLQQEQHNSKDDPESSSLLRQELAYSAFQRIKSYHKLLALFRLICTDQSSVMHRLAIYLLQMNKCRVTWDDLKPYHQEMSKLSDLVRSVGLSPDAPKICFIYQTLSTMYNVSLSYSNLCLFYGVHYERSVEQLRESVSSYHKSPNAYIRTFHQFAHLTLIAFYEYTFPSESGLHDGYASLTDRKVFTNSLPNSYETWKELGSMRNRVDHPVDKKTKSHSKKITFEETKFFCKKLNVALQEIFNFWLNTLSVPTTSVTVSKP
;
A
#
# COMPACT_ATOMS: atom_id res chain seq x y z
N MET A 1 66.39 -16.04 39.77
CA MET A 1 67.12 -16.05 38.48
C MET A 1 66.28 -15.22 37.51
N TYR A 2 66.85 -14.15 36.96
CA TYR A 2 66.27 -13.16 36.02
C TYR A 2 65.46 -13.81 34.87
N LYS A 3 64.41 -13.21 34.28
CA LYS A 3 64.42 -11.92 33.55
C LYS A 3 62.98 -11.40 33.22
N ARG A 4 62.85 -10.07 33.17
CA ARG A 4 61.69 -9.23 32.76
C ARG A 4 61.42 -9.20 31.24
N GLN A 5 60.18 -8.84 30.87
CA GLN A 5 59.79 -7.79 29.88
C GLN A 5 58.26 -7.56 30.09
N ASP A 6 57.78 -6.47 30.71
CA ASP A 6 57.63 -5.05 30.30
C ASP A 6 56.52 -4.78 29.27
N LEU A 7 55.56 -3.91 29.69
CA LEU A 7 54.74 -2.94 28.92
C LEU A 7 53.51 -3.52 28.15
N CYS A 8 52.29 -2.97 28.16
CA CYS A 8 51.74 -1.65 28.51
C CYS A 8 50.34 -1.77 29.15
N GLU A 9 50.03 -0.88 30.09
CA GLU A 9 48.68 -0.34 30.31
C GLU A 9 48.28 0.47 29.07
N GLU A 10 47.08 0.25 28.51
CA GLU A 10 46.41 1.25 27.67
C GLU A 10 44.89 0.97 27.63
N ASN A 11 44.17 1.84 28.36
CA ASN A 11 42.82 2.38 28.14
C ASN A 11 41.71 1.43 27.61
N ASN A 12 40.80 1.08 28.52
CA ASN A 12 39.50 0.44 28.22
C ASN A 12 38.31 1.38 28.54
N ASP A 13 38.49 2.71 28.43
CA ASP A 13 37.44 3.70 28.74
C ASP A 13 36.82 4.37 27.48
N ASP A 14 37.32 4.11 26.27
CA ASP A 14 36.89 4.83 25.06
C ASP A 14 35.62 4.26 24.36
N PHE A 15 35.14 3.07 24.74
CA PHE A 15 33.97 2.44 24.08
C PHE A 15 32.61 2.82 24.68
N GLU A 16 32.57 3.39 25.90
CA GLU A 16 31.31 3.86 26.52
C GLU A 16 30.99 5.32 26.15
N GLU A 17 32.00 6.16 25.91
CA GLU A 17 31.81 7.57 25.53
C GLU A 17 31.22 7.73 24.11
N GLU A 18 31.61 6.91 23.12
CA GLU A 18 31.05 7.01 21.76
C GLU A 18 29.55 6.65 21.71
N GLU A 19 29.10 5.64 22.46
CA GLU A 19 27.69 5.27 22.55
C GLU A 19 26.84 6.28 23.33
N GLU A 20 27.38 6.92 24.37
CA GLU A 20 26.71 8.02 25.06
C GLU A 20 26.59 9.25 24.15
N VAL A 21 27.65 9.64 23.45
CA VAL A 21 27.65 10.79 22.54
C VAL A 21 26.67 10.59 21.38
N GLU A 22 26.55 9.38 20.82
CA GLU A 22 25.54 9.08 19.81
C GLU A 22 24.11 9.13 20.38
N ARG A 23 23.87 8.60 21.59
CA ARG A 23 22.57 8.69 22.26
C ARG A 23 22.17 10.14 22.58
N TYR A 24 23.09 10.95 23.11
CA TYR A 24 22.88 12.39 23.36
C TYR A 24 22.65 13.16 22.05
N SER A 25 23.34 12.81 20.95
CA SER A 25 23.14 13.39 19.62
C SER A 25 21.77 13.04 19.03
N LEU A 26 21.33 11.79 19.16
CA LEU A 26 20.00 11.33 18.75
C LEU A 26 18.88 11.99 19.57
N GLN A 27 19.07 12.09 20.89
CA GLN A 27 18.07 12.66 21.79
C GLN A 27 17.98 14.19 21.67
N SER A 28 19.09 14.89 21.43
CA SER A 28 19.08 16.32 21.14
C SER A 28 18.45 16.64 19.78
N LYS A 29 18.69 15.82 18.74
CA LYS A 29 18.00 15.93 17.44
C LYS A 29 16.50 15.69 17.60
N LEU A 30 16.11 14.66 18.33
CA LEU A 30 14.70 14.36 18.62
C LEU A 30 14.01 15.53 19.36
N ASN A 31 14.66 16.09 20.38
CA ASN A 31 14.13 17.23 21.14
C ASN A 31 14.02 18.50 20.29
N LYS A 32 14.96 18.71 19.35
CA LYS A 32 14.90 19.81 18.39
C LYS A 32 13.75 19.63 17.40
N ASP A 33 13.59 18.43 16.85
CA ASP A 33 12.50 18.08 15.92
C ASP A 33 11.12 18.24 16.60
N ILE A 34 11.01 17.86 17.88
CA ILE A 34 9.79 18.07 18.69
C ILE A 34 9.50 19.57 18.85
N THR A 35 10.53 20.37 19.19
CA THR A 35 10.37 21.82 19.40
C THR A 35 10.00 22.56 18.11
N GLU A 36 10.61 22.19 16.99
CA GLU A 36 10.28 22.75 15.67
C GLU A 36 8.85 22.38 15.25
N ASN A 37 8.41 21.15 15.54
CA ASN A 37 7.03 20.73 15.28
C ASN A 37 6.01 21.52 16.12
N ILE A 38 6.27 21.73 17.42
CA ILE A 38 5.37 22.53 18.28
C ILE A 38 5.18 23.94 17.72
N LYS A 39 6.28 24.62 17.34
CA LYS A 39 6.22 25.96 16.73
C LYS A 39 5.44 25.97 15.43
N LEU A 40 5.61 24.93 14.59
CA LEU A 40 4.86 24.80 13.34
C LEU A 40 3.36 24.64 13.63
N GLN A 41 2.97 23.85 14.62
CA GLN A 41 1.57 23.67 15.00
C GLN A 41 0.95 24.97 15.52
N GLU A 42 1.67 25.75 16.34
CA GLU A 42 1.21 27.07 16.81
C GLU A 42 0.98 28.03 15.63
N GLN A 43 1.91 28.11 14.68
CA GLN A 43 1.75 28.92 13.47
C GLN A 43 0.55 28.48 12.63
N LEU A 44 0.35 27.17 12.46
CA LEU A 44 -0.81 26.64 11.74
C LEU A 44 -2.12 26.97 12.45
N LEU A 45 -2.15 26.98 13.78
CA LEU A 45 -3.34 27.33 14.58
C LEU A 45 -3.70 28.81 14.45
N GLU A 46 -2.69 29.68 14.43
CA GLU A 46 -2.87 31.13 14.18
C GLU A 46 -3.45 31.36 12.78
N VAL A 47 -2.81 30.81 11.74
CA VAL A 47 -3.28 30.93 10.35
C VAL A 47 -4.69 30.37 10.18
N PHE A 48 -4.99 29.22 10.79
CA PHE A 48 -6.33 28.65 10.76
C PHE A 48 -7.35 29.55 11.46
N SER A 49 -7.02 30.10 12.63
CA SER A 49 -7.94 30.93 13.40
C SER A 49 -8.22 32.27 12.71
N GLU A 50 -7.19 32.90 12.13
CA GLU A 50 -7.34 34.10 11.31
C GLU A 50 -8.22 33.80 10.08
N ALA A 51 -7.89 32.76 9.33
CA ALA A 51 -8.64 32.39 8.13
C ALA A 51 -10.11 32.05 8.46
N TYR A 52 -10.37 31.33 9.55
CA TYR A 52 -11.73 31.03 10.01
C TYR A 52 -12.54 32.30 10.30
N SER A 53 -11.92 33.31 10.94
CA SER A 53 -12.59 34.59 11.22
C SER A 53 -12.92 35.41 9.96
N LEU A 54 -12.22 35.14 8.86
CA LEU A 54 -12.37 35.84 7.58
C LEU A 54 -13.29 35.10 6.59
N LEU A 55 -13.85 33.95 6.96
CA LEU A 55 -14.70 33.16 6.06
C LEU A 55 -15.93 33.91 5.54
N ASP A 56 -16.56 34.67 6.43
CA ASP A 56 -17.78 35.43 6.15
C ASP A 56 -17.47 36.80 5.50
N ASN A 57 -16.19 37.13 5.28
CA ASN A 57 -15.77 38.34 4.58
C ASN A 57 -15.77 38.11 3.05
N SER A 58 -16.63 38.84 2.33
CA SER A 58 -16.83 38.66 0.87
C SER A 58 -15.55 38.73 0.04
N ASP A 59 -14.61 39.58 0.44
CA ASP A 59 -13.41 39.89 -0.36
C ASP A 59 -12.28 38.90 -0.05
N LYS A 60 -12.25 38.35 1.16
CA LYS A 60 -11.19 37.44 1.64
C LYS A 60 -11.61 35.96 1.71
N SER A 61 -12.89 35.64 1.51
CA SER A 61 -13.44 34.28 1.70
C SER A 61 -12.68 33.18 0.93
N LYS A 62 -12.27 33.44 -0.32
CA LYS A 62 -11.51 32.46 -1.12
C LYS A 62 -10.10 32.18 -0.59
N GLU A 63 -9.41 33.22 -0.13
CA GLU A 63 -8.08 33.09 0.47
C GLU A 63 -8.19 32.38 1.82
N ALA A 64 -9.17 32.78 2.64
CA ALA A 64 -9.51 32.13 3.90
C ALA A 64 -9.79 30.64 3.72
N GLU A 65 -10.63 30.25 2.76
CA GLU A 65 -10.92 28.84 2.45
C GLU A 65 -9.67 28.05 2.06
N SER A 66 -8.79 28.67 1.26
CA SER A 66 -7.53 28.04 0.83
C SER A 66 -6.59 27.81 2.02
N ASN A 67 -6.46 28.81 2.89
CA ASN A 67 -5.64 28.74 4.10
C ASN A 67 -6.20 27.71 5.10
N ILE A 68 -7.52 27.66 5.29
CA ILE A 68 -8.19 26.64 6.09
C ILE A 68 -7.87 25.25 5.54
N THR A 69 -8.10 25.02 4.25
CA THR A 69 -7.84 23.72 3.61
C THR A 69 -6.38 23.30 3.78
N PHE A 70 -5.44 24.23 3.59
CA PHE A 70 -4.02 24.00 3.80
C PHE A 70 -3.70 23.55 5.24
N CYS A 71 -4.29 24.22 6.23
CA CYS A 71 -4.10 23.94 7.65
C CYS A 71 -4.74 22.60 8.06
N LEU A 72 -5.95 22.29 7.58
CA LEU A 72 -6.68 21.06 7.95
C LEU A 72 -5.93 19.76 7.64
N TYR A 73 -5.10 19.74 6.59
CA TYR A 73 -4.27 18.59 6.27
C TYR A 73 -3.02 18.44 7.16
N ARG A 74 -2.67 19.46 7.95
CA ARG A 74 -1.39 19.58 8.68
C ARG A 74 -1.53 19.77 10.20
N LEU A 75 -2.64 20.35 10.64
CA LEU A 75 -2.92 20.62 12.04
C LEU A 75 -3.12 19.34 12.83
N GLU A 76 -2.39 19.09 13.89
CA GLU A 76 -2.72 18.00 14.81
C GLU A 76 -4.06 18.25 15.54
N PRO A 77 -4.68 17.23 16.15
CA PRO A 77 -5.89 17.41 16.94
C PRO A 77 -5.67 18.38 18.11
N TYR A 78 -6.32 19.54 18.07
CA TYR A 78 -6.30 20.54 19.15
C TYR A 78 -7.73 20.84 19.63
N GLU A 79 -7.92 20.84 20.95
CA GLU A 79 -9.23 21.11 21.55
C GLU A 79 -9.80 22.47 21.17
N LEU A 80 -8.95 23.50 21.09
CA LEU A 80 -9.34 24.88 20.77
C LEU A 80 -9.99 25.07 19.40
N ILE A 81 -9.75 24.15 18.45
CA ILE A 81 -10.34 24.22 17.10
C ILE A 81 -11.50 23.25 16.92
N ARG A 82 -11.80 22.39 17.90
CA ARG A 82 -12.80 21.31 17.79
C ARG A 82 -14.16 21.82 17.31
N GLU A 83 -14.70 22.83 17.97
CA GLU A 83 -16.01 23.41 17.63
C GLU A 83 -15.98 24.07 16.25
N LYS A 84 -14.90 24.78 15.92
CA LYS A 84 -14.71 25.40 14.60
C LYS A 84 -14.70 24.33 13.50
N LEU A 85 -14.04 23.20 13.73
CA LEU A 85 -14.00 22.09 12.76
C LEU A 85 -15.38 21.47 12.52
N VAL A 86 -16.20 21.35 13.57
CA VAL A 86 -17.58 20.86 13.46
C VAL A 86 -18.44 21.88 12.69
N ASP A 87 -18.32 23.18 12.98
CA ASP A 87 -19.02 24.24 12.25
C ASP A 87 -18.67 24.23 10.74
N LEU A 88 -17.39 23.99 10.41
CA LEU A 88 -16.93 23.91 9.02
C LEU A 88 -17.63 22.81 8.21
N LEU A 89 -18.09 21.70 8.83
CA LEU A 89 -18.88 20.68 8.12
C LEU A 89 -20.12 21.29 7.48
N TYR A 90 -20.76 22.25 8.13
CA TYR A 90 -21.97 22.89 7.63
C TYR A 90 -21.65 24.07 6.71
N LYS A 91 -20.59 24.83 6.99
CA LYS A 91 -20.23 26.03 6.22
C LYS A 91 -19.56 25.74 4.88
N LEU A 92 -18.70 24.73 4.81
CA LEU A 92 -17.87 24.44 3.64
C LEU A 92 -18.05 22.98 3.17
N PRO A 93 -19.27 22.55 2.78
CA PRO A 93 -19.50 21.18 2.37
C PRO A 93 -18.58 20.76 1.21
N TRP A 94 -18.26 21.67 0.27
CA TRP A 94 -17.33 21.42 -0.84
C TRP A 94 -15.88 21.13 -0.42
N ARG A 95 -15.49 21.41 0.83
CA ARG A 95 -14.19 21.06 1.43
C ARG A 95 -14.27 19.90 2.41
N SER A 96 -15.35 19.12 2.37
CA SER A 96 -15.62 18.04 3.31
C SER A 96 -14.47 17.06 3.48
N GLU A 97 -13.73 16.71 2.43
CA GLU A 97 -12.59 15.78 2.54
C GLU A 97 -11.54 16.26 3.55
N ALA A 98 -11.10 17.52 3.44
CA ALA A 98 -10.09 18.10 4.33
C ALA A 98 -10.61 18.23 5.77
N ILE A 99 -11.87 18.65 5.93
CA ILE A 99 -12.52 18.79 7.24
C ILE A 99 -12.63 17.43 7.92
N CYS A 100 -13.15 16.43 7.21
CA CYS A 100 -13.31 15.06 7.68
C CYS A 100 -11.96 14.40 7.96
N TYR A 101 -10.93 14.67 7.15
CA TYR A 101 -9.57 14.21 7.41
C TYR A 101 -9.04 14.71 8.77
N CYS A 102 -9.23 16.00 9.07
CA CYS A 102 -8.82 16.58 10.34
C CYS A 102 -9.63 16.02 11.52
N LEU A 103 -10.96 15.98 11.40
CA LEU A 103 -11.85 15.42 12.44
C LEU A 103 -11.50 13.96 12.75
N GLY A 104 -11.16 13.16 11.74
CA GLY A 104 -10.80 11.75 11.88
C GLY A 104 -9.54 11.48 12.75
N ARG A 105 -8.75 12.52 13.05
CA ARG A 105 -7.56 12.44 13.90
C ARG A 105 -7.86 12.62 15.40
N PHE A 106 -9.04 13.13 15.77
CA PHE A 106 -9.48 13.24 17.18
C PHE A 106 -9.92 11.87 17.73
N LYS A 107 -8.96 10.97 17.97
CA LYS A 107 -9.23 9.60 18.38
C LYS A 107 -10.01 9.53 19.69
N ASN A 108 -11.07 8.73 19.71
CA ASN A 108 -11.99 8.53 20.85
C ASN A 108 -12.65 9.80 21.41
N ASP A 109 -12.71 10.91 20.66
CA ASP A 109 -13.38 12.13 21.09
C ASP A 109 -14.91 11.98 21.03
N SER A 110 -15.57 11.91 22.19
CA SER A 110 -17.02 11.68 22.28
C SER A 110 -17.86 12.80 21.66
N VAL A 111 -17.38 14.04 21.72
CA VAL A 111 -18.10 15.20 21.18
C VAL A 111 -18.13 15.13 19.66
N ILE A 112 -16.97 14.91 19.03
CA ILE A 112 -16.92 14.77 17.57
C ILE A 112 -17.70 13.54 17.11
N VAL A 113 -17.68 12.45 17.86
CA VAL A 113 -18.46 11.24 17.55
C VAL A 113 -19.95 11.55 17.50
N GLU A 114 -20.49 12.23 18.50
CA GLU A 114 -21.90 12.59 18.56
C GLU A 114 -22.28 13.53 17.41
N GLU A 115 -21.46 14.55 17.16
CA GLU A 115 -21.68 15.51 16.07
C GLU A 115 -21.64 14.85 14.68
N LEU A 116 -20.69 13.95 14.44
CA LEU A 116 -20.62 13.20 13.18
C LEU A 116 -21.82 12.26 13.03
N GLN A 117 -22.25 11.56 14.09
CA GLN A 117 -23.45 10.72 14.04
C GLN A 117 -24.71 11.54 13.72
N ASN A 118 -24.86 12.69 14.39
CA ASN A 118 -25.95 13.63 14.13
C ASN A 118 -25.93 14.10 12.68
N PHE A 119 -24.76 14.48 12.17
CA PHE A 119 -24.56 14.90 10.78
C PHE A 119 -24.94 13.79 9.80
N ILE A 120 -24.42 12.58 9.99
CA ILE A 120 -24.66 11.40 9.14
C ILE A 120 -26.16 11.07 9.05
N ASN A 121 -26.89 11.19 10.17
CA ASN A 121 -28.31 10.86 10.26
C ASN A 121 -29.21 11.95 9.67
N LYS A 122 -28.85 13.23 9.85
CA LYS A 122 -29.70 14.37 9.47
C LYS A 122 -29.42 14.91 8.07
N HIS A 123 -28.17 14.87 7.61
CA HIS A 123 -27.80 15.40 6.31
C HIS A 123 -28.38 14.52 5.19
N LYS A 124 -29.11 15.12 4.24
CA LYS A 124 -29.74 14.41 3.11
C LYS A 124 -29.36 14.94 1.73
N VAL A 125 -28.56 16.01 1.67
CA VAL A 125 -28.29 16.74 0.42
C VAL A 125 -27.16 16.08 -0.37
N TYR A 126 -26.03 15.84 0.30
CA TYR A 126 -24.81 15.37 -0.34
C TYR A 126 -24.38 14.02 0.24
N SER A 127 -24.66 12.92 -0.46
CA SER A 127 -24.27 11.57 0.00
C SER A 127 -22.76 11.44 0.16
N TRP A 128 -21.96 12.15 -0.64
CA TRP A 128 -20.50 12.08 -0.60
C TRP A 128 -19.94 12.74 0.66
N HIS A 129 -20.59 13.82 1.11
CA HIS A 129 -20.25 14.50 2.34
C HIS A 129 -20.57 13.64 3.56
N ARG A 130 -21.72 12.96 3.56
CA ARG A 130 -22.04 11.95 4.58
C ARG A 130 -21.04 10.81 4.58
N ALA A 131 -20.61 10.36 3.41
CA ALA A 131 -19.64 9.27 3.28
C ALA A 131 -18.28 9.64 3.87
N ASN A 132 -17.81 10.88 3.64
CA ASN A 132 -16.61 11.41 4.28
C ASN A 132 -16.77 11.47 5.81
N ALA A 133 -17.91 11.95 6.31
CA ALA A 133 -18.20 11.97 7.74
C ALA A 133 -18.23 10.56 8.37
N LEU A 134 -18.80 9.57 7.66
CA LEU A 134 -18.80 8.17 8.08
C LEU A 134 -17.37 7.61 8.14
N TRP A 135 -16.53 7.95 7.16
CA TRP A 135 -15.12 7.57 7.17
C TRP A 135 -14.39 8.16 8.38
N SER A 136 -14.60 9.44 8.69
CA SER A 136 -14.04 10.08 9.90
C SER A 136 -14.52 9.41 11.18
N LEU A 137 -15.81 9.10 11.28
CA LEU A 137 -16.37 8.39 12.42
C LEU A 137 -15.69 7.02 12.62
N TYR A 138 -15.47 6.28 11.53
CA TYR A 138 -14.67 5.05 11.54
C TYR A 138 -13.23 5.31 12.03
N GLN A 139 -12.56 6.37 11.57
CA GLN A 139 -11.21 6.69 12.01
C GLN A 139 -11.14 6.99 13.51
N ILE A 140 -12.18 7.61 14.09
CA ILE A 140 -12.23 8.00 15.51
C ILE A 140 -12.53 6.79 16.41
N ASN A 141 -13.50 5.97 16.02
CA ASN A 141 -14.13 4.96 16.89
C ASN A 141 -13.87 3.50 16.49
N GLY A 142 -13.25 3.27 15.32
CA GLY A 142 -13.01 1.94 14.77
C GLY A 142 -14.22 1.36 14.04
N ALA A 143 -13.97 0.26 13.31
CA ALA A 143 -14.99 -0.34 12.44
C ALA A 143 -16.13 -1.04 13.21
N GLU A 144 -15.87 -1.51 14.44
CA GLU A 144 -16.87 -2.23 15.25
C GLU A 144 -18.04 -1.32 15.63
N LYS A 145 -17.74 -0.13 16.13
CA LYS A 145 -18.75 0.87 16.53
C LYS A 145 -19.49 1.46 15.34
N THR A 146 -18.86 1.53 14.17
CA THR A 146 -19.45 2.09 12.94
C THR A 146 -20.17 1.04 12.08
N GLY A 147 -20.02 -0.25 12.41
CA GLY A 147 -20.49 -1.36 11.58
C GLY A 147 -22.00 -1.39 11.38
N PHE A 148 -22.80 -0.97 12.37
CA PHE A 148 -24.26 -0.92 12.24
C PHE A 148 -24.71 0.02 11.12
N ILE A 149 -24.23 1.28 11.16
CA ILE A 149 -24.54 2.29 10.12
C ILE A 149 -24.12 1.78 8.73
N CYS A 150 -22.95 1.13 8.65
CA CYS A 150 -22.45 0.61 7.38
C CYS A 150 -23.35 -0.51 6.81
N ARG A 151 -23.96 -1.35 7.65
CA ARG A 151 -24.91 -2.37 7.19
C ARG A 151 -26.19 -1.72 6.66
N GLU A 152 -26.74 -0.77 7.41
CA GLU A 152 -27.93 -0.01 6.99
C GLU A 152 -27.70 0.67 5.64
N TRP A 153 -26.56 1.33 5.47
CA TRP A 153 -26.20 1.99 4.22
C TRP A 153 -26.06 1.01 3.06
N LEU A 154 -25.42 -0.14 3.26
CA LEU A 154 -25.30 -1.15 2.21
C LEU A 154 -26.64 -1.77 1.80
N ALA A 155 -27.59 -1.88 2.74
CA ALA A 155 -28.93 -2.38 2.46
C ALA A 155 -29.83 -1.33 1.77
N ASP A 156 -29.52 -0.04 1.90
CA ASP A 156 -30.28 1.05 1.28
C ASP A 156 -29.92 1.22 -0.20
N THR A 157 -30.68 0.58 -1.07
CA THR A 157 -30.50 0.69 -2.54
C THR A 157 -30.71 2.10 -3.10
N GLN A 158 -31.37 3.00 -2.36
CA GLN A 158 -31.57 4.39 -2.78
C GLN A 158 -30.36 5.26 -2.46
N LEU A 159 -29.47 4.80 -1.58
CA LEU A 159 -28.24 5.51 -1.28
C LEU A 159 -27.27 5.40 -2.46
N ASP A 160 -26.57 6.49 -2.75
CA ASP A 160 -25.59 6.52 -3.83
C ASP A 160 -24.52 5.43 -3.66
N TRP A 161 -24.15 4.79 -4.78
CA TRP A 161 -23.21 3.66 -4.78
C TRP A 161 -21.86 4.00 -4.13
N TYR A 162 -21.39 5.24 -4.26
CA TYR A 162 -20.10 5.65 -3.71
C TYR A 162 -20.14 5.80 -2.18
N ALA A 163 -21.28 6.17 -1.60
CA ALA A 163 -21.46 6.20 -0.15
C ALA A 163 -21.53 4.76 0.41
N ARG A 164 -22.25 3.88 -0.30
CA ARG A 164 -22.28 2.44 -0.03
C ARG A 164 -20.90 1.78 -0.14
N MET A 165 -20.07 2.22 -1.08
CA MET A 165 -18.69 1.74 -1.24
C MET A 165 -17.84 2.07 -0.01
N ILE A 166 -17.98 3.27 0.58
CA ILE A 166 -17.32 3.61 1.84
C ILE A 166 -17.78 2.71 2.98
N ALA A 167 -19.08 2.43 3.09
CA ALA A 167 -19.62 1.49 4.08
C ALA A 167 -19.06 0.07 3.90
N ALA A 168 -18.94 -0.43 2.66
CA ALA A 168 -18.28 -1.71 2.37
C ALA A 168 -16.83 -1.73 2.84
N ARG A 169 -16.04 -0.69 2.55
CA ARG A 169 -14.64 -0.58 2.97
C ARG A 169 -14.46 -0.63 4.48
N ILE A 170 -15.32 0.07 5.22
CA ILE A 170 -15.28 0.10 6.68
C ILE A 170 -15.64 -1.30 7.23
N LEU A 171 -16.74 -1.89 6.77
CA LEU A 171 -17.13 -3.25 7.17
C LEU A 171 -16.08 -4.30 6.81
N GLY A 172 -15.33 -4.11 5.72
CA GLY A 172 -14.27 -5.00 5.28
C GLY A 172 -13.15 -5.17 6.31
N LYS A 173 -13.02 -4.20 7.24
CA LYS A 173 -12.10 -4.27 8.39
C LYS A 173 -12.56 -5.27 9.45
N LEU A 174 -13.85 -5.58 9.53
CA LEU A 174 -14.38 -6.55 10.48
C LEU A 174 -14.23 -8.00 9.99
N PRO A 175 -13.95 -8.96 10.88
CA PRO A 175 -13.94 -10.37 10.53
C PRO A 175 -15.36 -10.88 10.22
N GLY A 176 -15.44 -11.98 9.46
CA GLY A 176 -16.69 -12.73 9.25
C GLY A 176 -17.71 -12.10 8.29
N GLN A 177 -17.38 -10.99 7.62
CA GLN A 177 -18.34 -10.28 6.75
C GLN A 177 -18.47 -10.86 5.33
N HIS A 178 -17.70 -11.89 4.97
CA HIS A 178 -17.66 -12.40 3.59
C HIS A 178 -19.02 -12.85 3.06
N SER A 179 -19.85 -13.50 3.89
CA SER A 179 -21.17 -13.96 3.44
C SER A 179 -22.10 -12.77 3.13
N TYR A 180 -22.04 -11.72 3.95
CA TYR A 180 -22.82 -10.50 3.75
C TYR A 180 -22.38 -9.77 2.47
N PHE A 181 -21.07 -9.66 2.23
CA PHE A 181 -20.58 -9.07 0.98
C PHE A 181 -20.98 -9.86 -0.27
N MET A 182 -21.04 -11.20 -0.18
CA MET A 182 -21.52 -12.03 -1.28
C MET A 182 -23.01 -11.79 -1.57
N GLU A 183 -23.83 -11.62 -0.54
CA GLU A 183 -25.25 -11.28 -0.67
C GLU A 183 -25.45 -9.90 -1.30
N CYS A 184 -24.76 -8.87 -0.77
CA CYS A 184 -24.82 -7.52 -1.34
C CYS A 184 -24.33 -7.49 -2.80
N LEU A 185 -23.27 -8.25 -3.13
CA LEU A 185 -22.77 -8.34 -4.49
C LEU A 185 -23.85 -8.88 -5.45
N GLN A 186 -24.54 -9.96 -5.06
CA GLN A 186 -25.63 -10.53 -5.86
C GLN A 186 -26.80 -9.56 -6.06
N GLN A 187 -27.18 -8.84 -5.00
CA GLN A 187 -28.23 -7.82 -5.06
C GLN A 187 -27.84 -6.69 -6.01
N GLU A 188 -26.61 -6.17 -5.91
CA GLU A 188 -26.13 -5.10 -6.78
C GLU A 188 -26.01 -5.54 -8.25
N GLN A 189 -25.60 -6.78 -8.51
CA GLN A 189 -25.61 -7.34 -9.87
C GLN A 189 -27.02 -7.40 -10.46
N HIS A 190 -28.02 -7.70 -9.63
CA HIS A 190 -29.41 -7.71 -10.07
C HIS A 190 -29.94 -6.30 -10.35
N ASN A 191 -29.56 -5.31 -9.54
CA ASN A 191 -30.02 -3.93 -9.66
C ASN A 191 -29.40 -3.21 -10.87
N SER A 192 -28.17 -3.55 -11.26
CA SER A 192 -27.45 -2.90 -12.37
C SER A 192 -27.63 -3.58 -13.73
N LYS A 193 -28.74 -4.30 -13.96
CA LYS A 193 -28.99 -4.99 -15.23
C LYS A 193 -29.07 -4.05 -16.44
N ASP A 194 -29.61 -2.85 -16.24
CA ASP A 194 -29.85 -1.90 -17.33
C ASP A 194 -28.63 -1.00 -17.61
N ASP A 195 -27.83 -0.69 -16.59
CA ASP A 195 -26.54 -0.02 -16.71
C ASP A 195 -25.48 -0.76 -15.86
N PRO A 196 -24.73 -1.70 -16.48
CA PRO A 196 -23.70 -2.46 -15.80
C PRO A 196 -22.60 -1.61 -15.18
N GLU A 197 -22.34 -0.40 -15.66
CA GLU A 197 -21.24 0.43 -15.16
C GLU A 197 -21.64 1.33 -13.99
N SER A 198 -22.93 1.60 -13.80
CA SER A 198 -23.48 2.50 -12.75
C SER A 198 -22.95 2.27 -11.33
N SER A 199 -22.69 1.01 -10.93
CA SER A 199 -22.18 0.63 -9.61
C SER A 199 -21.02 -0.38 -9.66
N SER A 200 -20.33 -0.48 -10.80
CA SER A 200 -19.27 -1.49 -10.99
C SER A 200 -18.14 -1.37 -9.96
N LEU A 201 -17.82 -0.15 -9.51
CA LEU A 201 -16.85 0.10 -8.44
C LEU A 201 -17.32 -0.38 -7.06
N LEU A 202 -18.61 -0.25 -6.73
CA LEU A 202 -19.17 -0.81 -5.50
C LEU A 202 -19.10 -2.34 -5.53
N ARG A 203 -19.49 -2.95 -6.65
CA ARG A 203 -19.41 -4.42 -6.84
C ARG A 203 -17.97 -4.92 -6.76
N GLN A 204 -17.02 -4.17 -7.32
CA GLN A 204 -15.60 -4.47 -7.20
C GLN A 204 -15.14 -4.46 -5.74
N GLU A 205 -15.54 -3.45 -4.96
CA GLU A 205 -15.19 -3.34 -3.54
C GLU A 205 -15.80 -4.47 -2.70
N LEU A 206 -17.07 -4.82 -2.94
CA LEU A 206 -17.75 -5.93 -2.27
C LEU A 206 -17.06 -7.27 -2.58
N ALA A 207 -16.77 -7.52 -3.86
CA ALA A 207 -16.09 -8.74 -4.31
C ALA A 207 -14.67 -8.84 -3.74
N TYR A 208 -13.90 -7.74 -3.78
CA TYR A 208 -12.56 -7.70 -3.20
C TYR A 208 -12.61 -7.93 -1.68
N SER A 209 -13.50 -7.24 -0.96
CA SER A 209 -13.67 -7.40 0.48
C SER A 209 -14.08 -8.82 0.88
N ALA A 210 -14.94 -9.47 0.09
CA ALA A 210 -15.26 -10.89 0.25
C ALA A 210 -14.02 -11.77 0.04
N PHE A 211 -13.30 -11.59 -1.08
CA PHE A 211 -12.09 -12.33 -1.41
C PHE A 211 -11.04 -12.26 -0.29
N GLN A 212 -10.87 -11.09 0.33
CA GLN A 212 -9.91 -10.88 1.40
C GLN A 212 -10.12 -11.81 2.61
N ARG A 213 -11.36 -12.24 2.85
CA ARG A 213 -11.76 -13.01 4.03
C ARG A 213 -12.06 -14.48 3.74
N ILE A 214 -12.40 -14.83 2.49
CA ILE A 214 -12.71 -16.21 2.12
C ILE A 214 -11.43 -17.04 2.05
N LYS A 215 -11.39 -18.15 2.81
CA LYS A 215 -10.31 -19.15 2.78
C LYS A 215 -10.67 -20.45 2.06
N SER A 216 -11.96 -20.76 1.95
CA SER A 216 -12.46 -22.01 1.36
C SER A 216 -12.43 -21.93 -0.17
N TYR A 217 -11.86 -22.95 -0.81
CA TYR A 217 -11.83 -23.06 -2.27
C TYR A 217 -13.24 -22.98 -2.89
N HIS A 218 -14.22 -23.72 -2.35
CA HIS A 218 -15.59 -23.69 -2.89
C HIS A 218 -16.24 -22.31 -2.80
N LYS A 219 -15.99 -21.57 -1.72
CA LYS A 219 -16.50 -20.20 -1.55
C LYS A 219 -15.78 -19.22 -2.48
N LEU A 220 -14.47 -19.39 -2.71
CA LEU A 220 -13.72 -18.61 -3.69
C LEU A 220 -14.28 -18.87 -5.09
N LEU A 221 -14.48 -20.14 -5.47
CA LEU A 221 -15.06 -20.48 -6.75
C LEU A 221 -16.44 -19.85 -6.93
N ALA A 222 -17.30 -19.88 -5.90
CA ALA A 222 -18.60 -19.20 -5.95
C ALA A 222 -18.48 -17.68 -6.14
N LEU A 223 -17.53 -17.02 -5.47
CA LEU A 223 -17.24 -15.60 -5.69
C LEU A 223 -16.77 -15.34 -7.13
N PHE A 224 -15.83 -16.14 -7.65
CA PHE A 224 -15.34 -16.00 -9.01
C PHE A 224 -16.45 -16.18 -10.04
N ARG A 225 -17.39 -17.11 -9.82
CA ARG A 225 -18.58 -17.25 -10.68
C ARG A 225 -19.36 -15.95 -10.77
N LEU A 226 -19.67 -15.32 -9.62
CA LEU A 226 -20.36 -14.03 -9.59
C LEU A 226 -19.56 -12.94 -10.34
N ILE A 227 -18.26 -12.84 -10.09
CA ILE A 227 -17.40 -11.84 -10.75
C ILE A 227 -17.37 -12.06 -12.27
N CYS A 228 -17.24 -13.31 -12.73
CA CYS A 228 -17.12 -13.64 -14.15
C CYS A 228 -18.45 -13.51 -14.91
N THR A 229 -19.59 -13.75 -14.26
CA THR A 229 -20.92 -13.54 -14.86
C THR A 229 -21.37 -12.09 -14.86
N ASP A 230 -20.66 -11.19 -14.18
CA ASP A 230 -20.96 -9.76 -14.21
C ASP A 230 -20.79 -9.21 -15.64
N GLN A 231 -21.61 -8.24 -16.02
CA GLN A 231 -21.56 -7.64 -17.36
C GLN A 231 -20.48 -6.54 -17.46
N SER A 232 -20.03 -5.99 -16.32
CA SER A 232 -19.00 -4.94 -16.31
C SER A 232 -17.60 -5.50 -16.54
N SER A 233 -16.85 -4.83 -17.42
CA SER A 233 -15.44 -5.18 -17.67
C SER A 233 -14.54 -4.96 -16.46
N VAL A 234 -14.93 -4.08 -15.52
CA VAL A 234 -14.23 -3.85 -14.25
C VAL A 234 -14.16 -5.12 -13.42
N MET A 235 -15.26 -5.89 -13.41
CA MET A 235 -15.35 -7.13 -12.66
C MET A 235 -14.51 -8.23 -13.30
N HIS A 236 -14.50 -8.35 -14.63
CA HIS A 236 -13.62 -9.30 -15.32
C HIS A 236 -12.13 -8.97 -15.10
N ARG A 237 -11.77 -7.68 -15.08
CA ARG A 237 -10.41 -7.24 -14.72
C ARG A 237 -10.09 -7.59 -13.27
N LEU A 238 -11.05 -7.46 -12.35
CA LEU A 238 -10.90 -7.92 -10.97
C LEU A 238 -10.64 -9.42 -10.91
N ALA A 239 -11.38 -10.26 -11.65
CA ALA A 239 -11.11 -11.71 -11.68
C ALA A 239 -9.66 -12.01 -12.09
N ILE A 240 -9.18 -11.40 -13.18
CA ILE A 240 -7.79 -11.57 -13.64
C ILE A 240 -6.80 -11.12 -12.55
N TYR A 241 -7.07 -10.00 -11.88
CA TYR A 241 -6.23 -9.52 -10.78
C TYR A 241 -6.20 -10.51 -9.61
N LEU A 242 -7.36 -11.02 -9.18
CA LEU A 242 -7.46 -11.93 -8.05
C LEU A 242 -6.77 -13.28 -8.32
N LEU A 243 -6.79 -13.78 -9.56
CA LEU A 243 -6.06 -15.00 -9.96
C LEU A 243 -4.54 -14.88 -9.74
N GLN A 244 -3.99 -13.66 -9.77
CA GLN A 244 -2.57 -13.40 -9.57
C GLN A 244 -2.17 -13.41 -8.09
N MET A 245 -3.13 -13.34 -7.17
CA MET A 245 -2.85 -13.26 -5.73
C MET A 245 -2.45 -14.62 -5.16
N ASN A 246 -1.46 -14.64 -4.26
CA ASN A 246 -0.91 -15.88 -3.71
C ASN A 246 -1.99 -16.74 -3.05
N LYS A 247 -2.86 -16.11 -2.24
CA LYS A 247 -3.96 -16.79 -1.53
C LYS A 247 -5.07 -17.32 -2.42
N CYS A 248 -5.11 -16.94 -3.71
CA CYS A 248 -6.10 -17.46 -4.64
C CYS A 248 -5.82 -18.93 -4.94
N ARG A 249 -6.81 -19.79 -4.66
CA ARG A 249 -6.76 -21.22 -4.99
C ARG A 249 -7.54 -21.57 -6.26
N VAL A 250 -8.29 -20.61 -6.81
CA VAL A 250 -8.98 -20.74 -8.08
C VAL A 250 -7.97 -20.53 -9.20
N THR A 251 -8.07 -21.34 -10.24
CA THR A 251 -7.21 -21.34 -11.41
C THR A 251 -7.98 -20.90 -12.64
N TRP A 252 -7.28 -20.59 -13.73
CA TRP A 252 -7.86 -20.25 -15.01
C TRP A 252 -8.75 -21.37 -15.58
N ASP A 253 -8.35 -22.63 -15.36
CA ASP A 253 -9.11 -23.80 -15.82
C ASP A 253 -10.43 -23.95 -15.07
N ASP A 254 -10.47 -23.61 -13.78
CA ASP A 254 -11.71 -23.57 -13.00
C ASP A 254 -12.74 -22.58 -13.60
N LEU A 255 -12.26 -21.59 -14.36
CA LEU A 255 -13.06 -20.55 -15.01
C LEU A 255 -13.33 -20.82 -16.49
N LYS A 256 -13.00 -22.01 -17.01
CA LYS A 256 -13.26 -22.40 -18.40
C LYS A 256 -14.66 -22.06 -18.92
N PRO A 257 -15.75 -22.25 -18.14
CA PRO A 257 -17.08 -21.87 -18.59
C PRO A 257 -17.26 -20.38 -18.90
N TYR A 258 -16.39 -19.51 -18.37
CA TYR A 258 -16.48 -18.05 -18.47
C TYR A 258 -15.43 -17.41 -19.40
N HIS A 259 -14.63 -18.23 -20.09
CA HIS A 259 -13.57 -17.73 -20.97
C HIS A 259 -14.14 -16.88 -22.12
N GLN A 260 -15.35 -17.18 -22.58
CA GLN A 260 -15.99 -16.44 -23.67
C GLN A 260 -16.34 -15.01 -23.23
N GLU A 261 -16.86 -14.83 -22.03
CA GLU A 261 -17.19 -13.53 -21.44
C GLU A 261 -15.91 -12.71 -21.21
N MET A 262 -14.85 -13.36 -20.74
CA MET A 262 -13.55 -12.73 -20.50
C MET A 262 -12.71 -12.50 -21.77
N SER A 263 -13.12 -13.05 -22.92
CA SER A 263 -12.38 -12.96 -24.19
C SER A 263 -12.19 -11.51 -24.68
N LYS A 264 -13.08 -10.59 -24.27
CA LYS A 264 -12.94 -9.15 -24.54
C LYS A 264 -11.68 -8.54 -23.93
N LEU A 265 -11.08 -9.23 -22.96
CA LEU A 265 -9.82 -8.87 -22.31
C LEU A 265 -8.66 -9.74 -22.82
N SER A 266 -8.75 -10.33 -24.01
CA SER A 266 -7.75 -11.24 -24.58
C SER A 266 -6.32 -10.69 -24.52
N ASP A 267 -6.12 -9.39 -24.78
CA ASP A 267 -4.81 -8.76 -24.69
C ASP A 267 -4.27 -8.71 -23.26
N LEU A 268 -5.15 -8.49 -22.28
CA LEU A 268 -4.79 -8.55 -20.87
C LEU A 268 -4.52 -10.00 -20.46
N VAL A 269 -5.41 -10.93 -20.78
CA VAL A 269 -5.26 -12.37 -20.50
C VAL A 269 -3.93 -12.90 -21.07
N ARG A 270 -3.59 -12.53 -22.31
CA ARG A 270 -2.33 -12.86 -22.97
C ARG A 270 -1.13 -12.18 -22.31
N SER A 271 -1.22 -10.88 -21.98
CA SER A 271 -0.10 -10.15 -21.37
C SER A 271 0.21 -10.64 -19.96
N VAL A 272 -0.82 -11.13 -19.26
CA VAL A 272 -0.69 -11.83 -17.99
C VAL A 272 -0.61 -13.35 -18.16
N GLY A 273 -0.24 -13.84 -19.35
CA GLY A 273 0.08 -15.24 -19.65
C GLY A 273 -0.87 -16.29 -19.07
N LEU A 274 -2.18 -16.02 -19.06
CA LEU A 274 -3.21 -16.99 -18.71
C LEU A 274 -3.40 -17.96 -19.88
N SER A 275 -3.21 -19.24 -19.63
CA SER A 275 -3.50 -20.31 -20.57
C SER A 275 -3.82 -21.61 -19.82
N PRO A 276 -4.36 -22.64 -20.50
CA PRO A 276 -4.52 -23.97 -19.91
C PRO A 276 -3.19 -24.57 -19.42
N ASP A 277 -2.07 -24.25 -20.07
CA ASP A 277 -0.74 -24.74 -19.70
C ASP A 277 -0.10 -23.93 -18.56
N ALA A 278 -0.68 -22.77 -18.23
CA ALA A 278 -0.26 -21.89 -17.14
C ALA A 278 -1.49 -21.33 -16.38
N PRO A 279 -2.24 -22.20 -15.67
CA PRO A 279 -3.56 -21.85 -15.17
C PRO A 279 -3.51 -20.97 -13.90
N LYS A 280 -2.33 -20.75 -13.31
CA LYS A 280 -2.10 -19.74 -12.28
C LYS A 280 -0.98 -18.81 -12.70
N ILE A 281 -1.31 -17.52 -12.78
CA ILE A 281 -0.38 -16.48 -13.18
C ILE A 281 0.56 -16.16 -12.02
N CYS A 282 1.87 -16.15 -12.29
CA CYS A 282 2.80 -15.38 -11.47
C CYS A 282 3.10 -14.06 -12.18
N PHE A 283 2.50 -12.97 -11.71
CA PHE A 283 2.66 -11.65 -12.32
C PHE A 283 4.13 -11.22 -12.38
N ILE A 284 4.89 -11.52 -11.31
CA ILE A 284 6.33 -11.23 -11.24
C ILE A 284 7.08 -12.01 -12.32
N TYR A 285 6.89 -13.34 -12.40
CA TYR A 285 7.55 -14.17 -13.41
C TYR A 285 7.32 -13.63 -14.82
N GLN A 286 6.07 -13.40 -15.19
CA GLN A 286 5.73 -12.95 -16.53
C GLN A 286 6.31 -11.57 -16.82
N THR A 287 6.13 -10.62 -15.91
CA THR A 287 6.66 -9.26 -16.10
C THR A 287 8.18 -9.29 -16.25
N LEU A 288 8.89 -10.05 -15.41
CA LEU A 288 10.34 -10.18 -15.50
C LEU A 288 10.78 -10.86 -16.80
N SER A 289 10.11 -11.92 -17.23
CA SER A 289 10.44 -12.61 -18.48
C SER A 289 10.13 -11.79 -19.73
N THR A 290 9.01 -11.06 -19.77
CA THR A 290 8.58 -10.33 -20.98
C THR A 290 9.13 -8.91 -21.07
N MET A 291 9.21 -8.18 -19.95
CA MET A 291 9.64 -6.78 -19.94
C MET A 291 11.13 -6.63 -19.65
N TYR A 292 11.69 -7.54 -18.85
CA TYR A 292 13.07 -7.48 -18.38
C TYR A 292 13.96 -8.60 -18.94
N ASN A 293 13.41 -9.49 -19.79
CA ASN A 293 14.11 -10.61 -20.42
C ASN A 293 14.85 -11.51 -19.41
N VAL A 294 14.31 -11.66 -18.20
CA VAL A 294 14.86 -12.55 -17.19
C VAL A 294 14.42 -13.98 -17.50
N SER A 295 15.40 -14.86 -17.74
CA SER A 295 15.20 -16.28 -17.96
C SER A 295 15.00 -16.99 -16.63
N LEU A 296 13.81 -17.56 -16.44
CA LEU A 296 13.40 -18.24 -15.21
C LEU A 296 12.88 -19.63 -15.57
N SER A 297 13.45 -20.67 -14.95
CA SER A 297 13.01 -22.06 -15.16
C SER A 297 11.73 -22.42 -14.39
N TYR A 298 11.37 -21.63 -13.36
CA TYR A 298 10.20 -21.85 -12.52
C TYR A 298 9.15 -20.76 -12.71
N SER A 299 7.93 -21.12 -13.10
CA SER A 299 6.84 -20.19 -13.40
C SER A 299 6.12 -19.66 -12.15
N ASN A 300 6.30 -20.27 -10.98
CA ASN A 300 5.62 -19.87 -9.74
C ASN A 300 6.61 -19.32 -8.69
N LEU A 301 6.82 -18.01 -8.69
CA LEU A 301 7.68 -17.32 -7.71
C LEU A 301 6.98 -17.06 -6.36
N CYS A 302 5.73 -17.49 -6.15
CA CYS A 302 5.05 -17.25 -4.88
C CYS A 302 5.78 -17.89 -3.69
N LEU A 303 6.43 -19.04 -3.89
CA LEU A 303 7.22 -19.72 -2.86
C LEU A 303 8.47 -18.92 -2.48
N PHE A 304 9.14 -18.33 -3.47
CA PHE A 304 10.33 -17.50 -3.25
C PHE A 304 10.00 -16.23 -2.45
N TYR A 305 8.91 -15.54 -2.82
CA TYR A 305 8.54 -14.30 -2.14
C TYR A 305 7.78 -14.51 -0.82
N GLY A 306 7.13 -15.66 -0.61
CA GLY A 306 6.37 -15.96 0.60
C GLY A 306 5.35 -14.87 0.96
N VAL A 307 5.53 -14.27 2.13
CA VAL A 307 4.67 -13.19 2.65
C VAL A 307 4.83 -11.87 1.90
N HIS A 308 5.95 -11.66 1.20
CA HIS A 308 6.24 -10.42 0.48
C HIS A 308 5.63 -10.37 -0.91
N TYR A 309 5.07 -11.48 -1.40
CA TYR A 309 4.64 -11.61 -2.79
C TYR A 309 3.61 -10.55 -3.20
N GLU A 310 2.56 -10.33 -2.40
CA GLU A 310 1.48 -9.40 -2.75
C GLU A 310 2.02 -7.95 -2.86
N ARG A 311 2.83 -7.53 -1.89
CA ARG A 311 3.47 -6.20 -1.90
C ARG A 311 4.46 -6.05 -3.07
N SER A 312 5.22 -7.09 -3.39
CA SER A 312 6.11 -7.10 -4.55
C SER A 312 5.35 -6.95 -5.87
N VAL A 313 4.21 -7.65 -6.02
CA VAL A 313 3.33 -7.51 -7.19
C VAL A 313 2.81 -6.08 -7.34
N GLU A 314 2.38 -5.45 -6.24
CA GLU A 314 1.90 -4.06 -6.23
C GLU A 314 2.99 -3.09 -6.70
N GLN A 315 4.18 -3.18 -6.11
CA GLN A 315 5.31 -2.31 -6.45
C GLN A 315 5.78 -2.48 -7.89
N LEU A 316 5.86 -3.73 -8.36
CA LEU A 316 6.23 -4.01 -9.74
C LEU A 316 5.17 -3.48 -10.72
N ARG A 317 3.88 -3.60 -10.39
CA ARG A 317 2.79 -3.08 -11.23
C ARG A 317 2.79 -1.55 -11.31
N GLU A 318 2.99 -0.87 -10.18
CA GLU A 318 3.10 0.60 -10.15
C GLU A 318 4.30 1.07 -10.99
N SER A 319 5.39 0.31 -10.92
CA SER A 319 6.57 0.53 -11.75
C SER A 319 6.27 0.39 -13.24
N VAL A 320 5.73 -0.76 -13.69
CA VAL A 320 5.37 -0.99 -15.10
C VAL A 320 4.46 0.14 -15.62
N SER A 321 3.49 0.56 -14.81
CA SER A 321 2.56 1.65 -15.16
C SER A 321 3.24 3.01 -15.31
N SER A 322 4.36 3.22 -14.62
CA SER A 322 5.13 4.46 -14.60
C SER A 322 6.23 4.53 -15.66
N TYR A 323 6.63 3.40 -16.25
CA TYR A 323 7.79 3.28 -17.14
C TYR A 323 7.83 4.33 -18.27
N HIS A 324 6.70 4.55 -18.95
CA HIS A 324 6.59 5.55 -20.01
C HIS A 324 6.07 6.91 -19.54
N LYS A 325 5.59 7.02 -18.29
CA LYS A 325 4.93 8.22 -17.77
C LYS A 325 5.87 9.11 -16.97
N SER A 326 6.70 8.51 -16.11
CA SER A 326 7.58 9.25 -15.20
C SER A 326 8.79 8.40 -14.83
N PRO A 327 10.00 8.73 -15.35
CA PRO A 327 11.26 8.09 -14.97
C PRO A 327 11.48 8.05 -13.45
N ASN A 328 11.19 9.14 -12.75
CA ASN A 328 11.34 9.23 -11.30
C ASN A 328 10.41 8.25 -10.57
N ALA A 329 9.12 8.23 -10.94
CA ALA A 329 8.15 7.33 -10.31
C ALA A 329 8.47 5.87 -10.61
N TYR A 330 8.90 5.58 -11.85
CA TYR A 330 9.37 4.26 -12.27
C TYR A 330 10.55 3.77 -11.40
N ILE A 331 11.61 4.57 -11.27
CA ILE A 331 12.79 4.21 -10.48
C ILE A 331 12.43 4.01 -9.01
N ARG A 332 11.62 4.91 -8.43
CA ARG A 332 11.19 4.81 -7.03
C ARG A 332 10.42 3.52 -6.73
N THR A 333 9.43 3.20 -7.56
CA THR A 333 8.56 2.02 -7.34
C THR A 333 9.28 0.71 -7.69
N PHE A 334 10.10 0.72 -8.75
CA PHE A 334 10.93 -0.44 -9.06
C PHE A 334 11.95 -0.71 -7.96
N HIS A 335 12.55 0.35 -7.39
CA HIS A 335 13.43 0.20 -6.23
C HIS A 335 12.72 -0.51 -5.07
N GLN A 336 11.47 -0.16 -4.79
CA GLN A 336 10.71 -0.82 -3.72
C GLN A 336 10.46 -2.30 -4.03
N PHE A 337 10.14 -2.65 -5.28
CA PHE A 337 10.06 -4.04 -5.73
C PHE A 337 11.39 -4.80 -5.57
N ALA A 338 12.49 -4.19 -6.00
CA ALA A 338 13.84 -4.73 -5.88
C ALA A 338 14.23 -4.98 -4.41
N HIS A 339 13.92 -4.03 -3.53
CA HIS A 339 14.16 -4.16 -2.10
C HIS A 339 13.40 -5.36 -1.50
N LEU A 340 12.12 -5.51 -1.84
CA LEU A 340 11.32 -6.65 -1.39
C LEU A 340 11.82 -7.98 -1.97
N THR A 341 12.35 -7.97 -3.20
CA THR A 341 12.98 -9.14 -3.83
C THR A 341 14.24 -9.56 -3.07
N LEU A 342 15.06 -8.60 -2.62
CA LEU A 342 16.24 -8.87 -1.81
C LEU A 342 15.89 -9.34 -0.39
N ILE A 343 14.86 -8.75 0.24
CA ILE A 343 14.36 -9.25 1.53
C ILE A 343 13.88 -10.70 1.38
N ALA A 344 13.06 -10.98 0.37
CA ALA A 344 12.59 -12.33 0.09
C ALA A 344 13.74 -13.31 -0.13
N PHE A 345 14.75 -12.93 -0.92
CA PHE A 345 15.96 -13.72 -1.12
C PHE A 345 16.69 -14.03 0.18
N TYR A 346 16.85 -13.03 1.05
CA TYR A 346 17.56 -13.18 2.31
C TYR A 346 16.82 -14.09 3.28
N GLU A 347 15.54 -13.82 3.50
CA GLU A 347 14.71 -14.64 4.41
C GLU A 347 14.58 -16.08 3.89
N TYR A 348 14.62 -16.27 2.56
CA TYR A 348 14.69 -17.60 1.96
C TYR A 348 16.01 -18.31 2.26
N THR A 349 17.14 -17.61 2.11
CA THR A 349 18.48 -18.19 2.30
C THR A 349 18.83 -18.37 3.79
N PHE A 350 18.28 -17.50 4.66
CA PHE A 350 18.52 -17.48 6.11
C PHE A 350 17.18 -17.42 6.88
N PRO A 351 16.41 -18.52 6.94
CA PRO A 351 15.08 -18.54 7.55
C PRO A 351 15.07 -18.18 9.06
N SER A 352 16.22 -18.31 9.73
CA SER A 352 16.39 -17.94 11.15
C SER A 352 16.44 -16.42 11.38
N GLU A 353 16.55 -15.61 10.33
CA GLU A 353 16.68 -14.15 10.40
C GLU A 353 15.47 -13.40 9.82
N SER A 354 14.26 -13.93 10.01
CA SER A 354 13.00 -13.34 9.52
C SER A 354 12.63 -12.01 10.18
N GLY A 355 11.85 -11.16 9.50
CA GLY A 355 11.28 -9.94 10.07
C GLY A 355 12.08 -8.68 9.77
N LEU A 356 12.86 -8.71 8.68
CA LEU A 356 13.70 -7.58 8.26
C LEU A 356 12.85 -6.53 7.54
N HIS A 357 12.25 -5.65 8.31
CA HIS A 357 11.42 -4.55 7.81
C HIS A 357 12.17 -3.22 7.72
N ASP A 358 13.36 -3.12 8.32
CA ASP A 358 14.11 -1.88 8.42
C ASP A 358 15.25 -1.82 7.40
N GLY A 359 15.00 -1.05 6.33
CA GLY A 359 16.02 -0.42 5.49
C GLY A 359 16.72 -1.29 4.44
N TYR A 360 16.73 -0.82 3.20
CA TYR A 360 17.53 -1.42 2.11
C TYR A 360 19.04 -1.33 2.39
N ALA A 361 19.51 -0.20 2.94
CA ALA A 361 20.92 0.06 3.20
C ALA A 361 21.51 -0.89 4.26
N SER A 362 20.78 -1.09 5.36
CA SER A 362 21.13 -2.02 6.44
C SER A 362 21.19 -3.47 5.98
N LEU A 363 20.49 -3.85 4.91
CA LEU A 363 20.59 -5.20 4.32
C LEU A 363 21.84 -5.33 3.44
N THR A 364 22.12 -4.34 2.59
CA THR A 364 23.31 -4.36 1.72
C THR A 364 24.64 -4.27 2.47
N ASP A 365 24.62 -3.83 3.73
CA ASP A 365 25.81 -3.74 4.58
C ASP A 365 26.07 -5.02 5.39
N ARG A 366 25.18 -6.02 5.33
CA ARG A 366 25.40 -7.30 6.02
C ARG A 366 26.44 -8.14 5.28
N LYS A 367 27.44 -8.63 6.03
CA LYS A 367 28.51 -9.52 5.52
C LYS A 367 27.99 -10.73 4.72
N VAL A 368 26.82 -11.22 5.10
CA VAL A 368 26.16 -12.35 4.44
C VAL A 368 25.73 -12.00 3.00
N PHE A 369 25.21 -10.79 2.78
CA PHE A 369 24.82 -10.31 1.45
C PHE A 369 26.04 -9.97 0.58
N THR A 370 27.07 -9.35 1.15
CA THR A 370 28.30 -8.99 0.43
C THR A 370 29.04 -10.22 -0.09
N ASN A 371 28.88 -11.37 0.58
CA ASN A 371 29.56 -12.61 0.21
C ASN A 371 28.71 -13.52 -0.72
N SER A 372 27.39 -13.31 -0.78
CA SER A 372 26.46 -14.21 -1.52
C SER A 372 26.08 -13.70 -2.92
N LEU A 373 26.33 -12.43 -3.26
CA LEU A 373 26.05 -11.83 -4.58
C LEU A 373 27.34 -11.24 -5.20
N PRO A 374 28.18 -12.06 -5.85
CA PRO A 374 29.53 -11.61 -6.24
C PRO A 374 29.56 -10.52 -7.33
N ASN A 375 28.53 -10.41 -8.19
CA ASN A 375 28.58 -9.56 -9.39
C ASN A 375 27.51 -8.44 -9.44
N SER A 376 26.38 -8.60 -8.76
CA SER A 376 25.23 -7.67 -8.83
C SER A 376 25.16 -6.67 -7.68
N TYR A 377 26.01 -6.84 -6.66
CA TYR A 377 26.04 -5.97 -5.49
C TYR A 377 26.20 -4.46 -5.83
N GLU A 378 27.09 -4.14 -6.76
CA GLU A 378 27.28 -2.75 -7.23
C GLU A 378 26.05 -2.20 -7.97
N THR A 379 25.32 -3.05 -8.69
CA THR A 379 24.06 -2.63 -9.36
C THR A 379 22.97 -2.32 -8.32
N TRP A 380 22.89 -3.10 -7.25
CA TRP A 380 21.97 -2.87 -6.14
C TRP A 380 22.32 -1.60 -5.35
N LYS A 381 23.61 -1.29 -5.16
CA LYS A 381 24.06 -0.01 -4.59
C LYS A 381 23.73 1.18 -5.48
N GLU A 382 23.97 1.06 -6.79
CA GLU A 382 23.67 2.10 -7.78
C GLU A 382 22.16 2.41 -7.80
N LEU A 383 21.30 1.40 -7.69
CA LEU A 383 19.85 1.55 -7.55
C LEU A 383 19.47 2.41 -6.33
N GLY A 384 20.09 2.14 -5.17
CA GLY A 384 19.89 2.93 -3.95
C GLY A 384 20.33 4.40 -4.12
N SER A 385 21.46 4.62 -4.79
CA SER A 385 21.94 5.97 -5.13
C SER A 385 20.97 6.72 -6.05
N MET A 386 20.41 6.05 -7.06
CA MET A 386 19.41 6.64 -7.96
C MET A 386 18.10 6.98 -7.25
N ARG A 387 17.65 6.15 -6.29
CA ARG A 387 16.48 6.47 -5.45
C ARG A 387 16.73 7.73 -4.61
N ASN A 388 17.91 7.87 -4.01
CA ASN A 388 18.22 9.05 -3.20
C ASN A 388 18.15 10.35 -4.03
N ARG A 389 18.43 10.29 -5.33
CA ARG A 389 18.22 11.40 -6.29
C ARG A 389 16.74 11.68 -6.63
N VAL A 390 15.80 10.84 -6.19
CA VAL A 390 14.36 11.01 -6.43
C VAL A 390 13.62 11.39 -5.15
N ASP A 391 13.97 10.75 -4.03
CA ASP A 391 13.27 10.90 -2.75
C ASP A 391 13.83 12.05 -1.89
N HIS A 392 15.07 12.51 -2.11
CA HIS A 392 15.65 13.64 -1.39
C HIS A 392 15.82 14.87 -2.29
N PRO A 393 15.17 16.01 -2.00
CA PRO A 393 15.24 17.21 -2.86
C PRO A 393 16.61 17.88 -2.88
N VAL A 394 17.50 17.51 -1.94
CA VAL A 394 18.88 17.99 -1.84
C VAL A 394 19.77 16.80 -1.49
N ASP A 395 20.74 16.51 -2.35
CA ASP A 395 21.80 15.56 -2.04
C ASP A 395 22.64 16.13 -0.88
N LYS A 396 22.62 15.47 0.29
CA LYS A 396 23.33 15.93 1.50
C LYS A 396 24.84 16.06 1.30
N LYS A 397 25.45 15.29 0.37
CA LYS A 397 26.89 15.36 0.07
C LYS A 397 27.22 16.49 -0.91
N THR A 398 26.39 16.74 -1.90
CA THR A 398 26.70 17.70 -2.98
C THR A 398 25.97 19.04 -2.86
N LYS A 399 25.01 19.16 -1.93
CA LYS A 399 24.11 20.32 -1.75
C LYS A 399 23.37 20.75 -3.03
N SER A 400 23.33 19.89 -4.04
CA SER A 400 22.67 20.17 -5.32
C SER A 400 21.23 19.64 -5.30
N HIS A 401 20.33 20.34 -6.00
CA HIS A 401 18.99 19.83 -6.22
C HIS A 401 19.06 18.52 -6.98
N SER A 402 18.28 17.56 -6.51
CA SER A 402 18.27 16.21 -7.04
C SER A 402 17.98 16.20 -8.55
N LYS A 403 18.98 15.84 -9.36
CA LYS A 403 18.90 15.88 -10.82
C LYS A 403 17.84 14.90 -11.32
N LYS A 404 16.77 15.42 -11.96
CA LYS A 404 15.69 14.65 -12.60
C LYS A 404 16.27 13.51 -13.44
N ILE A 405 15.77 12.29 -13.24
CA ILE A 405 16.24 11.13 -13.98
C ILE A 405 15.74 11.23 -15.42
N THR A 406 16.65 11.11 -16.37
CA THR A 406 16.34 11.09 -17.80
C THR A 406 15.85 9.71 -18.26
N PHE A 407 15.15 9.68 -19.39
CA PHE A 407 14.76 8.40 -20.02
C PHE A 407 15.97 7.57 -20.46
N GLU A 408 17.09 8.20 -20.82
CA GLU A 408 18.33 7.51 -21.19
C GLU A 408 19.00 6.86 -19.98
N GLU A 409 19.12 7.58 -18.85
CA GLU A 409 19.57 7.02 -17.58
C GLU A 409 18.68 5.85 -17.16
N THR A 410 17.36 5.97 -17.33
CA THR A 410 16.40 4.90 -17.04
C THR A 410 16.63 3.65 -17.90
N LYS A 411 16.85 3.83 -19.21
CA LYS A 411 17.13 2.70 -20.13
C LYS A 411 18.44 2.00 -19.78
N PHE A 412 19.50 2.77 -19.50
CA PHE A 412 20.78 2.23 -19.08
C PHE A 412 20.67 1.46 -17.76
N PHE A 413 19.95 2.04 -16.80
CA PHE A 413 19.68 1.41 -15.52
C PHE A 413 18.91 0.09 -15.66
N CYS A 414 17.86 0.04 -16.50
CA CYS A 414 17.12 -1.19 -16.76
C CYS A 414 18.02 -2.32 -17.27
N LYS A 415 18.99 -2.02 -18.14
CA LYS A 415 19.93 -3.04 -18.65
C LYS A 415 20.77 -3.65 -17.52
N LYS A 416 21.33 -2.83 -16.64
CA LYS A 416 22.11 -3.30 -15.49
C LYS A 416 21.25 -4.14 -14.54
N LEU A 417 20.04 -3.67 -14.29
CA LEU A 417 19.08 -4.32 -13.41
C LEU A 417 18.64 -5.69 -13.90
N ASN A 418 18.48 -5.87 -15.22
CA ASN A 418 18.19 -7.18 -15.81
C ASN A 418 19.28 -8.21 -15.44
N VAL A 419 20.55 -7.81 -15.54
CA VAL A 419 21.69 -8.66 -15.15
C VAL A 419 21.59 -8.98 -13.66
N ALA A 420 21.34 -7.99 -12.82
CA ALA A 420 21.26 -8.18 -11.38
C ALA A 420 20.10 -9.09 -10.93
N LEU A 421 18.92 -8.94 -11.53
CA LEU A 421 17.78 -9.82 -11.27
C LEU A 421 18.07 -11.24 -11.75
N GLN A 422 18.64 -11.39 -12.95
CA GLN A 422 19.02 -12.70 -13.48
C GLN A 422 20.00 -13.43 -12.56
N GLU A 423 20.97 -12.73 -11.98
CA GLU A 423 21.91 -13.32 -11.03
C GLU A 423 21.25 -13.81 -9.74
N ILE A 424 20.37 -13.00 -9.13
CA ILE A 424 19.61 -13.40 -7.92
C ILE A 424 18.82 -14.68 -8.21
N PHE A 425 18.07 -14.70 -9.30
CA PHE A 425 17.24 -15.86 -9.62
C PHE A 425 18.07 -17.08 -10.04
N ASN A 426 19.20 -16.89 -10.74
CA ASN A 426 20.14 -17.99 -11.02
C ASN A 426 20.68 -18.59 -9.72
N PHE A 427 21.07 -17.76 -8.75
CA PHE A 427 21.53 -18.23 -7.45
C PHE A 427 20.42 -19.00 -6.71
N TRP A 428 19.21 -18.47 -6.69
CA TRP A 428 18.06 -19.15 -6.09
C TRP A 428 17.79 -20.51 -6.75
N LEU A 429 17.82 -20.58 -8.08
CA LEU A 429 17.62 -21.82 -8.82
C LEU A 429 18.76 -22.83 -8.59
N ASN A 430 19.99 -22.36 -8.39
CA ASN A 430 21.16 -23.21 -8.16
C ASN A 430 21.30 -23.67 -6.70
N THR A 431 20.66 -23.00 -5.74
CA THR A 431 20.63 -23.40 -4.32
C THR A 431 19.63 -24.53 -4.04
N LEU A 432 18.96 -25.08 -5.06
CA LEU A 432 18.08 -26.24 -4.94
C LEU A 432 18.85 -27.52 -4.56
N SER A 433 18.95 -27.76 -3.26
CA SER A 433 18.41 -29.01 -2.72
C SER A 433 16.96 -28.73 -2.35
N VAL A 434 16.03 -29.09 -3.24
CA VAL A 434 14.59 -29.00 -3.00
C VAL A 434 14.29 -29.68 -1.66
N PRO A 435 13.67 -29.02 -0.66
CA PRO A 435 13.00 -29.77 0.39
C PRO A 435 11.82 -30.45 -0.30
N THR A 436 12.01 -31.71 -0.70
CA THR A 436 10.91 -32.60 -1.04
C THR A 436 9.96 -32.55 0.13
N THR A 437 8.82 -31.89 -0.03
CA THR A 437 7.72 -31.99 0.92
C THR A 437 7.18 -33.40 0.79
N SER A 438 7.84 -34.35 1.45
CA SER A 438 7.23 -35.59 1.89
C SER A 438 6.26 -35.24 3.01
N VAL A 439 5.18 -34.54 2.65
CA VAL A 439 3.96 -34.58 3.45
C VAL A 439 3.46 -36.00 3.27
N THR A 440 3.84 -36.86 4.21
CA THR A 440 3.16 -38.12 4.45
C THR A 440 1.70 -37.77 4.69
N VAL A 441 0.87 -38.05 3.70
CA VAL A 441 -0.58 -38.11 3.88
C VAL A 441 -0.82 -39.29 4.82
N SER A 442 -0.91 -39.03 6.11
CA SER A 442 -1.70 -39.90 6.98
C SER A 442 -3.15 -39.81 6.49
N LYS A 443 -3.54 -40.84 5.73
CA LYS A 443 -4.95 -41.16 5.45
C LYS A 443 -5.64 -41.54 6.77
N PRO A 444 -6.98 -41.36 6.84
CA PRO A 444 -7.73 -40.93 8.03
C PRO A 444 -7.55 -41.78 9.29
#